data_AF-A0A059CAJ4-F1
#
_entry.id   AF-A0A059CAJ4-F1
#
_cell.length_a   1.000
_cell.length_b   1.000
_cell.length_c   1.000
_cell.angle_alpha   90.00
_cell.angle_beta   90.00
_cell.angle_gamma   90.00
#
_symmetry.space_group_name_H-M   'P 1'
#
loop_
_entity.id
_entity.type
_entity.pdbx_description
1 polymer ?
#
loop_
_entity_poly.entity_id
_entity_poly.type
_entity_poly.pdbx_seq_one_letter_code
_entity_poly.pdbx_strand_id
1 'polypeptide(L)'
;KQILSDCPKEKDSIIRYDECMLRYSNHSIFSVEQDAPAFLLMNKVNISSPSSFAQLLKDTTDELVESAASDGSGKRFAVMDANISSSKRLYALA
;
A
#
# COMPACT_ATOMS: atom_id res chain seq x y z
N LYS A 1 -1.21 -1.68 22.60
CA LYS A 1 -0.32 -2.72 23.18
C LYS A 1 -0.24 -4.00 22.34
N GLN A 2 -1.03 -4.15 21.27
CA GLN A 2 -1.10 -5.39 20.46
C GLN A 2 0.25 -5.89 19.94
N ILE A 3 1.10 -5.02 19.37
CA ILE A 3 2.41 -5.41 18.84
C ILE A 3 3.31 -6.13 19.87
N LEU A 4 3.21 -5.77 21.16
CA LEU A 4 3.99 -6.42 22.22
C LEU A 4 3.48 -7.84 22.57
N SER A 5 2.20 -8.11 22.26
CA SER A 5 1.58 -9.43 22.43
C SER A 5 1.86 -10.34 21.24
N ASP A 6 1.80 -9.79 20.02
CA ASP A 6 1.95 -10.55 18.78
C ASP A 6 3.44 -10.84 18.48
N CYS A 7 4.35 -9.95 18.89
CA CYS A 7 5.80 -10.08 18.69
C CYS A 7 6.56 -10.02 20.04
N PRO A 8 6.36 -10.99 20.95
CA PRO A 8 6.97 -10.94 22.28
C PRO A 8 8.49 -11.11 22.19
N LYS A 9 9.24 -10.20 22.83
CA LYS A 9 10.72 -10.20 22.91
C LYS A 9 11.44 -9.97 21.57
N GLU A 10 10.71 -9.65 20.51
CA GLU A 10 11.32 -9.29 19.24
C GLU A 10 11.95 -7.90 19.28
N LYS A 11 13.10 -7.76 18.62
CA LYS A 11 13.84 -6.49 18.53
C LYS A 11 13.41 -5.65 17.34
N ASP A 12 12.87 -6.30 16.31
CA ASP A 12 12.33 -5.68 15.11
C ASP A 12 10.88 -6.13 14.95
N SER A 13 9.94 -5.19 14.86
CA SER A 13 8.53 -5.54 14.63
C SER A 13 7.78 -4.41 13.95
N ILE A 14 6.80 -4.81 13.15
CA ILE A 14 5.93 -3.93 12.37
C ILE A 14 4.50 -4.38 12.59
N ILE A 15 3.61 -3.45 12.93
CA ILE A 15 2.16 -3.64 12.89
C ILE A 15 1.54 -2.56 12.00
N ARG A 16 0.63 -2.96 11.12
CA ARG A 16 -0.07 -2.07 10.18
C ARG A 16 -1.57 -2.17 10.44
N TYR A 17 -2.22 -1.02 10.50
CA TYR A 17 -3.66 -0.83 10.47
C TYR A 17 -4.01 -0.07 9.18
N ASP A 18 -5.30 0.07 8.87
CA ASP A 18 -5.76 0.71 7.64
C ASP A 18 -5.26 2.17 7.54
N GLU A 19 -5.25 2.90 8.67
CA GLU A 19 -4.87 4.31 8.71
C GLU A 19 -3.44 4.55 9.21
N CYS A 20 -2.84 3.59 9.92
CA CYS A 20 -1.61 3.82 10.69
C CYS A 20 -0.67 2.62 10.71
N MET A 21 0.64 2.87 10.79
CA MET A 21 1.66 1.85 11.03
C MET A 21 2.50 2.19 12.25
N LEU A 22 2.88 1.16 13.02
CA LEU A 22 3.90 1.27 14.06
C LEU A 22 5.03 0.28 13.77
N ARG A 23 6.26 0.80 13.69
CA ARG A 23 7.49 0.03 13.47
C ARG A 23 8.52 0.38 14.54
N TYR A 24 9.13 -0.64 15.15
CA TYR A 24 10.30 -0.48 16.00
C TYR A 24 11.42 -1.42 15.56
N SER A 25 12.64 -1.03 15.88
CA SER A 25 13.84 -1.79 15.56
C SER A 25 14.98 -1.43 16.52
N ASN A 26 15.92 -2.35 16.69
CA ASN A 26 17.17 -2.09 17.42
C ASN A 26 18.29 -1.48 16.55
N HIS A 27 18.01 -1.22 15.27
CA HIS A 27 18.89 -0.52 14.34
C HIS A 27 18.18 0.70 13.73
N SER A 28 18.92 1.57 13.04
CA SER A 28 18.33 2.75 12.39
C SER A 28 17.44 2.32 11.22
N ILE A 29 16.22 2.85 11.20
CA ILE A 29 15.21 2.59 10.17
C ILE A 29 14.81 3.85 9.39
N PHE A 30 15.29 5.03 9.80
CA PHE A 30 14.99 6.28 9.12
C PHE A 30 15.82 6.39 7.85
N SER A 31 15.16 6.72 6.74
CA SER A 31 15.79 6.84 5.41
C SER A 31 16.52 5.57 4.94
N VAL A 32 16.12 4.40 5.44
CA VAL A 32 16.58 3.10 4.98
C VAL A 32 15.44 2.44 4.20
N GLU A 33 15.66 2.22 2.90
CA GLU A 33 14.74 1.49 2.05
C GLU A 33 14.68 0.01 2.46
N GLN A 34 13.47 -0.55 2.52
CA GLN A 34 13.26 -1.95 2.87
C GLN A 34 11.94 -2.47 2.31
N ASP A 35 12.05 -3.40 1.36
CA ASP A 35 10.88 -3.99 0.69
C ASP A 35 10.26 -5.17 1.47
N ALA A 36 11.04 -5.84 2.32
CA ALA A 36 10.63 -7.03 3.06
C ALA A 36 10.64 -6.78 4.58
N PRO A 37 9.66 -7.26 5.36
CA PRO A 37 8.54 -8.10 4.92
C PRO A 37 7.41 -7.29 4.27
N ALA A 38 6.94 -7.77 3.12
CA ALA A 38 5.76 -7.25 2.43
C ALA A 38 4.48 -7.84 3.04
N PHE A 39 3.41 -7.05 3.08
CA PHE A 39 2.08 -7.51 3.46
C PHE A 39 1.17 -7.44 2.23
N LEU A 40 0.65 -8.58 1.80
CA LEU A 40 -0.14 -8.71 0.58
C LEU A 40 -1.54 -9.22 0.92
N LEU A 41 -2.55 -8.46 0.51
CA LEU A 41 -3.95 -8.89 0.52
C LEU A 41 -4.39 -9.11 -0.93
N MET A 42 -4.88 -10.32 -1.24
CA MET A 42 -5.37 -10.65 -2.58
C MET A 42 -6.88 -10.81 -2.57
N ASN A 43 -7.53 -10.18 -3.55
CA ASN A 43 -8.93 -10.42 -3.83
C ASN A 43 -9.11 -11.73 -4.61
N LYS A 44 -10.06 -12.59 -4.19
CA LYS A 44 -10.40 -13.85 -4.87
C LYS A 44 -11.59 -13.72 -5.84
N VAL A 45 -12.19 -12.54 -5.93
CA VAL A 45 -13.37 -12.30 -6.79
C VAL A 45 -12.95 -12.20 -8.26
N ASN A 46 -13.65 -12.93 -9.13
CA ASN A 46 -13.44 -12.88 -10.56
C ASN A 46 -13.93 -11.57 -11.18
N ILE A 47 -13.22 -11.09 -12.20
CA ILE A 47 -13.61 -9.95 -13.02
C ILE A 47 -13.94 -10.40 -14.45
N SER A 48 -15.00 -9.84 -15.04
CA SER A 48 -15.51 -10.25 -16.35
C SER A 48 -14.55 -9.96 -17.50
N SER A 49 -13.71 -8.93 -17.38
CA SER A 49 -12.76 -8.50 -18.43
C SER A 49 -11.36 -8.34 -17.86
N PRO A 50 -10.62 -9.44 -17.62
CA PRO A 50 -9.33 -9.42 -16.92
C PRO A 50 -8.26 -8.56 -17.61
N SER A 51 -8.15 -8.61 -18.93
CA SER A 51 -7.16 -7.86 -19.70
C SER A 51 -7.40 -6.35 -19.63
N SER A 52 -8.64 -5.91 -19.86
CA SER A 52 -9.00 -4.49 -19.75
C SER A 52 -8.82 -3.98 -18.32
N PHE A 53 -9.17 -4.79 -17.32
CA PHE A 53 -8.95 -4.43 -15.92
C PHE A 53 -7.46 -4.34 -15.57
N ALA A 54 -6.64 -5.29 -16.03
CA ALA A 54 -5.21 -5.28 -15.78
C ALA A 54 -4.54 -4.03 -16.37
N GLN A 55 -4.95 -3.62 -17.58
CA GLN A 55 -4.48 -2.38 -18.19
C GLN A 55 -4.91 -1.16 -17.37
N LEU A 56 -6.19 -1.06 -17.01
CA LEU A 56 -6.71 0.03 -16.18
C LEU A 56 -5.99 0.13 -14.83
N LEU A 57 -5.75 -1.02 -14.18
CA LEU A 57 -5.03 -1.10 -12.92
C LEU A 57 -3.60 -0.59 -13.07
N LYS A 58 -2.90 -1.02 -14.11
CA LYS A 58 -1.53 -0.57 -14.39
C LYS A 58 -1.50 0.94 -14.61
N ASP A 59 -2.30 1.45 -15.54
CA ASP A 59 -2.31 2.88 -15.89
C ASP A 59 -2.62 3.75 -14.66
N THR A 60 -3.62 3.36 -13.87
CA THR A 60 -4.00 4.06 -12.62
C THR A 60 -2.87 4.02 -11.59
N THR A 61 -2.18 2.89 -11.43
CA THR A 61 -1.13 2.74 -10.42
C THR A 61 0.17 3.45 -10.84
N ASP A 62 0.50 3.45 -12.13
CA ASP A 62 1.66 4.15 -12.67
C ASP A 62 1.51 5.68 -12.43
N GLU A 63 0.34 6.25 -12.73
CA GLU A 63 0.03 7.67 -12.48
C GLU A 63 0.03 8.01 -10.98
N LEU A 64 -0.52 7.11 -10.17
CA LEU A 64 -0.59 7.26 -8.71
C LEU A 64 0.79 7.32 -8.09
N VAL A 65 1.69 6.43 -8.48
CA VAL A 65 3.07 6.39 -7.97
C VAL A 65 3.82 7.66 -8.36
N GLU A 66 3.67 8.13 -9.60
CA GLU A 66 4.28 9.40 -10.05
C GLU A 66 3.75 10.59 -9.23
N SER A 67 2.45 10.62 -8.96
CA SER A 67 1.80 11.67 -8.15
C SER A 67 2.27 11.65 -6.70
N ALA A 68 2.36 10.47 -6.09
CA ALA A 68 2.87 10.32 -4.73
C ALA A 68 4.35 10.71 -4.64
N ALA A 69 5.17 10.27 -5.60
CA ALA A 69 6.61 10.56 -5.60
C ALA A 69 6.94 12.04 -5.82
N SER A 70 6.14 12.73 -6.64
CA SER A 70 6.33 14.15 -6.98
C SER A 70 5.69 15.12 -5.99
N ASP A 71 5.00 14.63 -4.95
CA ASP A 71 4.38 15.47 -3.92
C ASP A 71 5.42 16.28 -3.13
N GLY A 72 5.51 17.57 -3.46
CA GLY A 72 6.41 18.53 -2.83
C GLY A 72 6.09 18.83 -1.36
N SER A 73 4.98 18.34 -0.81
CA SER A 73 4.67 18.45 0.62
C SER A 73 5.55 17.55 1.50
N GLY A 74 6.26 16.59 0.88
CA GLY A 74 7.10 15.62 1.57
C GLY A 74 6.32 14.47 2.23
N LYS A 75 4.98 14.48 2.14
CA LYS A 75 4.13 13.38 2.64
C LYS A 75 4.26 12.13 1.79
N ARG A 76 4.57 12.30 0.49
CA ARG A 76 4.69 11.21 -0.50
C ARG A 76 3.45 10.33 -0.52
N PHE A 77 2.28 10.95 -0.62
CA PHE A 77 0.99 10.29 -0.55
C PHE A 77 0.07 10.78 -1.65
N ALA A 78 -0.64 9.86 -2.30
CA ALA A 78 -1.66 10.16 -3.29
C ALA A 78 -2.82 9.15 -3.23
N VAL A 79 -3.96 9.56 -3.77
CA VAL A 79 -5.14 8.71 -3.99
C VAL A 79 -5.65 8.91 -5.40
N MET A 80 -6.14 7.83 -6.00
CA MET A 80 -6.73 7.84 -7.34
C MET A 80 -7.90 6.88 -7.43
N ASP A 81 -8.77 7.13 -8.39
CA ASP A 81 -9.87 6.25 -8.70
C ASP A 81 -10.26 6.28 -10.18
N ALA A 82 -10.74 5.13 -10.67
CA ALA A 82 -11.05 4.95 -12.08
C ALA A 82 -12.31 4.10 -12.28
N ASN A 83 -13.03 4.33 -13.37
CA ASN A 83 -14.24 3.56 -13.69
C ASN A 83 -13.87 2.19 -14.27
N ILE A 84 -14.29 1.11 -13.61
CA ILE A 84 -14.24 -0.25 -14.18
C ILE A 84 -15.50 -0.50 -15.02
N SER A 85 -16.66 -0.08 -14.51
CA SER A 85 -17.96 -0.12 -15.19
C SER A 85 -18.87 0.99 -14.66
N SER A 86 -20.10 1.09 -15.18
CA SER A 86 -21.10 2.06 -14.68
C SER A 86 -21.42 1.94 -13.19
N SER A 87 -21.15 0.79 -12.57
CA SER A 87 -21.46 0.51 -11.16
C SER A 87 -20.24 0.10 -10.33
N LYS A 88 -19.04 0.04 -10.92
CA LYS A 88 -17.81 -0.41 -10.23
C LYS A 88 -16.68 0.57 -10.50
N ARG A 89 -15.96 0.93 -9.43
CA ARG A 89 -14.77 1.77 -9.48
C ARG A 89 -13.57 1.03 -8.90
N LEU A 90 -12.40 1.30 -9.48
CA LEU A 90 -11.10 1.01 -8.91
C LEU A 90 -10.74 2.18 -8.00
N TYR A 91 -10.29 1.89 -6.79
CA TYR A 91 -9.71 2.88 -5.88
C TYR A 91 -8.29 2.44 -5.56
N ALA A 92 -7.35 3.38 -5.55
CA ALA A 92 -5.94 3.14 -5.31
C ALA A 92 -5.36 4.24 -4.41
N LEU A 93 -4.40 3.85 -3.56
CA LEU A 93 -3.66 4.75 -2.67
C LEU A 93 -2.17 4.37 -2.71
N ALA A 94 -1.29 5.36 -2.66
CA ALA A 94 0.16 5.17 -2.57
C ALA A 94 0.74 6.20 -1.61
#